data_AF-A0A8C0FFH8-F1
#
_entry.id   AF-A0A8C0FFH8-F1
#
_cell.length_a   1.000
_cell.length_b   1.000
_cell.length_c   1.000
_cell.angle_alpha   90.00
_cell.angle_beta   90.00
_cell.angle_gamma   90.00
#
_symmetry.space_group_name_H-M   'P 1'
#
loop_
_entity.id
_entity.type
_entity.pdbx_description
1 polymer ?
#
loop_
_entity_poly.entity_id
_entity_poly.type
_entity_poly.pdbx_seq_one_letter_code
_entity_poly.pdbx_strand_id
1 'polypeptide(L)'
;MGTPGSGRKRTPVKDRFSAEDEALSNVAREAEARLAAKRAARAEARDIRMRELERQQKEVPSSRNSVSATPLSGSSSRRGSGDTSSLVDPDACLSELRDSLAEVEEKYKKAMVSNAQLDNEKNNLVYQVDTLKDVIEEKEEQIAEFYRENEEKTKELERQKHTCSVLQHKLDELKEGLRQRDELIEKHGLVIIPDGTPNGDVNHESVVGAITVVSQEAAQVLESAGEGPLDVRLRKLAGEKEELLSQVRKLKMQLEEERQKYSKSDGMNPDILGLENGSDLQLIEMQRDANRQISEYKFKLSKAEQDITTLEQNIGRLEGQVARYKNAAENAEKVEDELKAEKRKLQRELRTALDKIEEMEMTNSHLMKRLEKMKANRTALLSQQ
;
A
#
# COMPACT_ATOMS: atom_id res chain seq x y z
N MET A 1 64.73 28.42 -14.27
CA MET A 1 63.90 29.58 -13.90
C MET A 1 62.50 29.36 -14.46
N GLY A 2 61.59 28.79 -13.68
CA GLY A 2 60.20 28.57 -14.07
C GLY A 2 59.29 28.95 -12.92
N THR A 3 58.37 29.89 -13.15
CA THR A 3 57.39 30.41 -12.19
C THR A 3 56.23 29.44 -11.99
N PRO A 4 55.74 29.19 -10.77
CA PRO A 4 54.53 28.39 -10.56
C PRO A 4 53.27 29.26 -10.65
N GLY A 5 52.38 28.93 -11.58
CA GLY A 5 51.06 29.52 -11.70
C GLY A 5 50.15 29.07 -10.56
N SER A 6 49.59 30.03 -9.84
CA SER A 6 48.67 29.87 -8.70
C SER A 6 47.37 29.15 -9.11
N GLY A 7 47.16 27.95 -8.56
CA GLY A 7 45.92 27.18 -8.71
C GLY A 7 44.75 27.84 -7.95
N ARG A 8 43.71 28.23 -8.67
CA ARG A 8 42.44 28.70 -8.10
C ARG A 8 41.64 27.49 -7.62
N LYS A 9 41.69 27.18 -6.33
CA LYS A 9 40.81 26.18 -5.70
C LYS A 9 39.35 26.65 -5.83
N ARG A 10 38.52 25.88 -6.54
CA ARG A 10 37.06 26.01 -6.49
C ARG A 10 36.58 25.56 -5.12
N THR A 11 35.88 26.44 -4.41
CA THR A 11 35.11 26.10 -3.21
C THR A 11 33.98 25.13 -3.58
N PRO A 12 33.77 24.03 -2.83
CA PRO A 12 32.67 23.12 -3.11
C PRO A 12 31.35 23.80 -2.73
N VAL A 13 30.44 23.93 -3.70
CA VAL A 13 29.05 24.33 -3.47
C VAL A 13 28.35 23.14 -2.80
N LYS A 14 28.36 23.07 -1.47
CA LYS A 14 27.74 21.94 -0.76
C LYS A 14 26.64 22.29 0.27
N ASP A 15 26.42 23.57 0.57
CA ASP A 15 25.51 23.94 1.68
C ASP A 15 24.25 24.72 1.28
N ARG A 16 24.00 24.97 -0.03
CA ARG A 16 22.78 25.69 -0.45
C ARG A 16 21.53 24.81 -0.52
N PHE A 17 21.68 23.57 -1.00
CA PHE A 17 20.55 22.64 -1.08
C PHE A 17 20.07 22.16 0.29
N SER A 18 20.95 22.03 1.29
CA SER A 18 20.56 21.57 2.63
C SER A 18 19.78 22.63 3.41
N ALA A 19 20.16 23.90 3.31
CA ALA A 19 19.49 24.99 4.03
C ALA A 19 18.11 25.31 3.42
N GLU A 20 17.97 25.19 2.09
CA GLU A 20 16.69 25.34 1.39
C GLU A 20 15.74 24.19 1.72
N ASP A 21 16.23 22.95 1.75
CA ASP A 21 15.43 21.77 2.10
C ASP A 21 14.99 21.79 3.58
N GLU A 22 15.86 22.23 4.47
CA GLU A 22 15.55 22.45 5.89
C GLU A 22 14.51 23.59 6.08
N ALA A 23 14.62 24.66 5.30
CA ALA A 23 13.61 25.74 5.30
C ALA A 23 12.24 25.24 4.80
N LEU A 24 12.20 24.44 3.73
CA LEU A 24 10.96 23.84 3.22
C LEU A 24 10.35 22.85 4.23
N SER A 25 11.17 22.05 4.90
CA SER A 25 10.73 21.14 5.98
C SER A 25 10.12 21.91 7.16
N ASN A 26 10.73 23.02 7.56
CA ASN A 26 10.21 23.87 8.64
C ASN A 26 8.88 24.55 8.25
N VAL A 27 8.76 25.03 7.01
CA VAL A 27 7.52 25.61 6.48
C VAL A 27 6.41 24.56 6.43
N ALA A 28 6.71 23.33 6.01
CA ALA A 28 5.74 22.24 6.00
C ALA A 28 5.24 21.90 7.42
N ARG A 29 6.17 21.79 8.39
CA ARG A 29 5.84 21.52 9.80
C ARG A 29 5.03 22.64 10.44
N GLU A 30 5.34 23.90 10.13
CA GLU A 30 4.59 25.05 10.61
C GLU A 30 3.18 25.11 10.02
N ALA A 31 3.04 24.80 8.72
CA ALA A 31 1.74 24.72 8.06
C ALA A 31 0.86 23.60 8.66
N GLU A 32 1.45 22.44 8.95
CA GLU A 32 0.79 21.32 9.61
C GLU A 32 0.35 21.66 11.04
N ALA A 33 1.24 22.27 11.84
CA ALA A 33 0.92 22.73 13.19
C ALA A 33 -0.23 23.75 13.18
N ARG A 34 -0.25 24.65 12.19
CA ARG A 34 -1.31 25.65 12.04
C ARG A 34 -2.65 25.03 11.64
N LEU A 35 -2.64 23.99 10.80
CA LEU A 35 -3.84 23.20 10.48
C LEU A 35 -4.34 22.44 11.70
N ALA A 36 -3.46 21.78 12.44
CA ALA A 36 -3.80 21.08 13.67
C ALA A 36 -4.41 22.02 14.72
N ALA A 37 -3.86 23.22 14.90
CA ALA A 37 -4.41 24.24 15.79
C ALA A 37 -5.82 24.69 15.34
N LYS A 38 -6.05 24.86 14.03
CA LYS A 38 -7.39 25.15 13.50
C LYS A 38 -8.38 24.01 13.77
N ARG A 39 -7.96 22.75 13.60
CA ARG A 39 -8.80 21.57 13.92
C ARG A 39 -9.19 21.56 15.40
N ALA A 40 -8.23 21.81 16.30
CA ALA A 40 -8.47 21.88 17.73
C ALA A 40 -9.45 23.02 18.09
N ALA A 41 -9.24 24.23 17.55
CA ALA A 41 -10.13 25.36 17.80
C ALA A 41 -11.57 25.12 17.30
N ARG A 42 -11.74 24.47 16.14
CA ARG A 42 -13.07 24.06 15.65
C ARG A 42 -13.71 23.03 16.58
N ALA A 43 -12.95 22.02 17.02
CA ALA A 43 -13.45 21.01 17.96
C ALA A 43 -13.90 21.64 19.29
N GLU A 44 -13.11 22.54 19.87
CA GLU A 44 -13.47 23.28 21.09
C GLU A 44 -14.73 24.15 20.89
N ALA A 45 -14.85 24.82 19.74
CA ALA A 45 -16.01 25.63 19.42
C ALA A 45 -17.30 24.79 19.34
N ARG A 46 -17.26 23.59 18.73
CA ARG A 46 -18.39 22.64 18.74
C ARG A 46 -18.76 22.23 20.16
N ASP A 47 -17.77 21.95 20.98
CA ASP A 47 -17.94 21.48 22.35
C ASP A 47 -18.60 22.53 23.27
N ILE A 48 -18.17 23.78 23.18
CA ILE A 48 -18.78 24.89 23.93
C ILE A 48 -20.25 25.07 23.53
N ARG A 49 -20.52 25.01 22.23
CA ARG A 49 -21.85 25.27 21.66
C ARG A 49 -22.84 24.14 21.96
N MET A 50 -22.38 22.89 21.97
CA MET A 50 -23.16 21.73 22.41
C MET A 50 -23.60 21.85 23.87
N ARG A 51 -22.72 22.33 24.76
CA ARG A 51 -23.07 22.55 26.17
C ARG A 51 -24.10 23.65 26.36
N GLU A 52 -24.05 24.71 25.55
CA GLU A 52 -25.04 25.79 25.59
C GLU A 52 -26.42 25.34 25.11
N LEU A 53 -26.46 24.49 24.08
CA LEU A 53 -27.67 23.83 23.60
C LEU A 53 -28.34 22.95 24.65
N GLU A 54 -27.58 22.10 25.33
CA GLU A 54 -28.10 21.26 26.42
C GLU A 54 -28.66 22.11 27.57
N ARG A 55 -28.07 23.28 27.81
CA ARG A 55 -28.55 24.21 28.83
C ARG A 55 -29.88 24.85 28.43
N GLN A 56 -30.02 25.29 27.17
CA GLN A 56 -31.27 25.84 26.64
C GLN A 56 -32.42 24.80 26.67
N GLN A 57 -32.12 23.52 26.38
CA GLN A 57 -33.12 22.45 26.49
C GLN A 57 -33.58 22.18 27.92
N LYS A 58 -32.75 22.45 28.94
CA LYS A 58 -33.10 22.29 30.36
C LYS A 58 -33.88 23.48 30.94
N GLU A 59 -33.73 24.68 30.38
CA GLU A 59 -34.36 25.91 30.91
C GLU A 59 -35.81 26.12 30.41
N VAL A 60 -36.30 25.37 29.42
CA VAL A 60 -37.71 25.41 28.98
C VAL A 60 -38.55 24.45 29.83
N PRO A 61 -39.60 24.90 30.55
CA PRO A 61 -40.45 24.00 31.32
C PRO A 61 -41.19 23.07 30.35
N SER A 62 -40.95 21.77 30.52
CA SER A 62 -41.60 20.69 29.77
C SER A 62 -43.10 20.68 30.09
N SER A 63 -43.89 21.51 29.39
CA SER A 63 -45.33 21.36 29.35
C SER A 63 -45.66 20.19 28.43
N ARG A 64 -45.58 18.98 28.99
CA ARG A 64 -46.11 17.75 28.39
C ARG A 64 -47.60 17.93 28.11
N ASN A 65 -47.97 18.37 26.92
CA ASN A 65 -49.26 18.08 26.33
C ASN A 65 -49.01 17.42 24.97
N SER A 66 -48.90 16.10 25.01
CA SER A 66 -49.14 15.25 23.85
C SER A 66 -50.59 15.41 23.43
N VAL A 67 -50.85 16.24 22.42
CA VAL A 67 -52.17 16.27 21.77
C VAL A 67 -52.24 15.13 20.78
N SER A 68 -52.86 14.05 21.26
CA SER A 68 -53.41 12.94 20.50
C SER A 68 -54.25 13.46 19.34
N ALA A 69 -54.00 12.95 18.13
CA ALA A 69 -54.85 13.16 16.98
C ALA A 69 -56.24 12.54 17.23
N THR A 70 -57.25 13.38 17.48
CA THR A 70 -58.67 13.01 17.49
C THR A 70 -59.25 13.16 16.08
N PRO A 71 -59.90 12.14 15.50
CA PRO A 71 -60.63 12.30 14.24
C PRO A 71 -62.03 12.87 14.54
N LEU A 72 -62.36 14.02 13.95
CA LEU A 72 -63.67 14.64 14.09
C LEU A 72 -64.65 14.06 13.05
N SER A 73 -65.53 13.22 13.58
CA SER A 73 -66.76 12.73 12.95
C SER A 73 -67.91 13.72 13.20
N GLY A 74 -68.65 14.05 12.13
CA GLY A 74 -70.10 14.24 12.07
C GLY A 74 -70.83 15.15 13.06
N SER A 75 -71.36 16.27 12.56
CA SER A 75 -72.67 16.89 12.93
C SER A 75 -73.02 17.91 11.83
N SER A 76 -73.95 17.64 10.91
CA SER A 76 -75.40 17.82 11.02
C SER A 76 -75.82 19.17 11.62
N SER A 77 -76.28 20.11 10.78
CA SER A 77 -77.64 20.66 10.87
C SER A 77 -77.90 21.69 9.76
N ARG A 78 -79.07 21.56 9.12
CA ARG A 78 -79.72 22.55 8.27
C ARG A 78 -80.74 23.33 9.11
N ARG A 79 -81.01 24.57 8.69
CA ARG A 79 -82.23 25.41 8.88
C ARG A 79 -82.16 26.51 9.94
N GLY A 80 -82.66 27.68 9.53
CA GLY A 80 -83.33 28.62 10.43
C GLY A 80 -83.27 30.07 9.99
N SER A 81 -84.11 30.47 9.02
CA SER A 81 -84.52 31.88 8.85
C SER A 81 -85.43 32.27 10.02
N GLY A 82 -85.30 33.50 10.52
CA GLY A 82 -86.23 34.09 11.46
C GLY A 82 -85.82 35.52 11.82
N ASP A 83 -86.46 36.49 11.19
CA ASP A 83 -86.51 37.89 11.63
C ASP A 83 -86.97 37.95 13.09
N THR A 84 -86.15 38.50 13.99
CA THR A 84 -86.63 38.99 15.29
C THR A 84 -85.90 40.29 15.65
N SER A 85 -86.72 41.33 15.85
CA SER A 85 -86.38 42.66 16.31
C SER A 85 -85.46 42.63 17.54
N SER A 86 -84.16 42.89 17.38
CA SER A 86 -83.23 43.06 18.49
C SER A 86 -83.40 44.45 19.11
N LEU A 87 -84.13 44.53 20.23
CA LEU A 87 -83.74 45.46 21.29
C LEU A 87 -82.44 44.87 21.86
N VAL A 88 -81.30 45.35 21.39
CA VAL A 88 -79.99 44.81 21.73
C VAL A 88 -79.76 45.05 23.23
N ASP A 89 -79.75 43.98 24.02
CA ASP A 89 -79.38 44.07 25.44
C ASP A 89 -77.87 44.32 25.50
N PRO A 90 -77.41 45.50 25.96
CA PRO A 90 -75.99 45.87 25.90
C PRO A 90 -75.08 44.88 26.64
N ASP A 91 -75.60 44.23 27.68
CA ASP A 91 -74.86 43.28 28.50
C ASP A 91 -74.57 41.95 27.78
N ALA A 92 -75.45 41.50 26.89
CA ALA A 92 -75.21 40.31 26.07
C ALA A 92 -74.09 40.55 25.05
N CYS A 93 -74.10 41.73 24.41
CA CYS A 93 -73.07 42.14 23.46
C CYS A 93 -71.70 42.35 24.13
N LEU A 94 -71.68 42.87 25.37
CA LEU A 94 -70.46 42.96 26.18
C LEU A 94 -69.93 41.58 26.59
N SER A 95 -70.79 40.61 26.87
CA SER A 95 -70.39 39.24 27.18
C SER A 95 -69.72 38.57 25.98
N GLU A 96 -70.32 38.66 24.80
CA GLU A 96 -69.75 38.11 23.56
C GLU A 96 -68.38 38.72 23.21
N LEU A 97 -68.21 40.03 23.44
CA LEU A 97 -66.92 40.69 23.25
C LEU A 97 -65.85 40.21 24.23
N ARG A 98 -66.23 39.90 25.49
CA ARG A 98 -65.31 39.34 26.49
C ARG A 98 -64.90 37.91 26.14
N ASP A 99 -65.84 37.09 25.67
CA ASP A 99 -65.55 35.73 25.23
C ASP A 99 -64.66 35.72 23.98
N SER A 100 -64.91 36.63 23.03
CA SER A 100 -64.07 36.82 21.85
C SER A 100 -62.65 37.29 22.22
N LEU A 101 -62.53 38.20 23.19
CA LEU A 101 -61.23 38.64 23.71
C LEU A 101 -60.47 37.47 24.35
N ALA A 102 -61.12 36.68 25.20
CA ALA A 102 -60.52 35.50 25.83
C ALA A 102 -60.07 34.46 24.80
N GLU A 103 -60.85 34.23 23.74
CA GLU A 103 -60.48 33.31 22.66
C GLU A 103 -59.25 33.80 21.88
N VAL A 104 -59.16 35.11 21.62
CA VAL A 104 -57.99 35.73 20.96
C VAL A 104 -56.76 35.66 21.86
N GLU A 105 -56.92 35.91 23.17
CA GLU A 105 -55.84 35.78 24.16
C GLU A 105 -55.30 34.33 24.23
N GLU A 106 -56.18 33.32 24.21
CA GLU A 106 -55.77 31.92 24.21
C GLU A 106 -55.03 31.55 22.90
N LYS A 107 -55.54 32.01 21.74
CA LYS A 107 -54.87 31.83 20.44
C LYS A 107 -53.50 32.51 20.41
N TYR A 108 -53.38 33.72 20.96
CA TYR A 108 -52.11 34.43 21.06
C TYR A 108 -51.12 33.67 21.95
N LYS A 109 -51.57 33.16 23.10
CA LYS A 109 -50.74 32.35 23.99
C LYS A 109 -50.25 31.06 23.32
N LYS A 110 -51.12 30.36 22.57
CA LYS A 110 -50.74 29.17 21.78
C LYS A 110 -49.71 29.52 20.70
N ALA A 111 -49.90 30.64 19.99
CA ALA A 111 -48.95 31.11 18.97
C ALA A 111 -47.59 31.49 19.57
N MET A 112 -47.57 32.13 20.75
CA MET A 112 -46.34 32.44 21.49
C MET A 112 -45.55 31.18 21.86
N VAL A 113 -46.22 30.16 22.40
CA VAL A 113 -45.58 28.88 22.76
C VAL A 113 -45.05 28.16 21.51
N SER A 114 -45.83 28.14 20.42
CA SER A 114 -45.40 27.55 19.15
C SER A 114 -44.21 28.30 18.55
N ASN A 115 -44.17 29.63 18.62
CA ASN A 115 -43.06 30.42 18.12
C ASN A 115 -41.77 30.15 18.92
N ALA A 116 -41.87 30.06 20.25
CA ALA A 116 -40.74 29.67 21.09
C ALA A 116 -40.23 28.25 20.79
N GLN A 117 -41.13 27.30 20.46
CA GLN A 117 -40.74 25.96 20.02
C GLN A 117 -40.01 25.99 18.67
N LEU A 118 -40.54 26.73 17.70
CA LEU A 118 -39.92 26.89 16.38
C LEU A 118 -38.55 27.58 16.45
N ASP A 119 -38.37 28.57 17.33
CA ASP A 119 -37.06 29.20 17.54
C ASP A 119 -36.04 28.22 18.13
N ASN A 120 -36.45 27.34 19.05
CA ASN A 120 -35.58 26.28 19.56
C ASN A 120 -35.22 25.25 18.47
N GLU A 121 -36.19 24.83 17.66
CA GLU A 121 -35.95 23.92 16.53
C GLU A 121 -35.04 24.55 15.47
N LYS A 122 -35.26 25.82 15.14
CA LYS A 122 -34.40 26.60 14.24
C LYS A 122 -32.97 26.65 14.76
N ASN A 123 -32.77 26.98 16.04
CA ASN A 123 -31.46 27.00 16.65
C ASN A 123 -30.80 25.60 16.57
N ASN A 124 -31.51 24.54 16.97
CA ASN A 124 -31.03 23.15 16.85
C ASN A 124 -30.57 22.79 15.44
N LEU A 125 -31.36 23.16 14.41
CA LEU A 125 -31.01 22.90 13.01
C LEU A 125 -29.79 23.72 12.56
N VAL A 126 -29.67 24.98 12.98
CA VAL A 126 -28.49 25.81 12.70
C VAL A 126 -27.23 25.15 13.28
N TYR A 127 -27.29 24.59 14.48
CA TYR A 127 -26.15 23.87 15.06
C TYR A 127 -25.79 22.58 14.33
N GLN A 128 -26.80 21.82 13.88
CA GLN A 128 -26.55 20.64 13.05
C GLN A 128 -25.86 21.02 11.74
N VAL A 129 -26.33 22.08 11.07
CA VAL A 129 -25.72 22.58 9.84
C VAL A 129 -24.27 23.02 10.09
N ASP A 130 -24.02 23.78 11.16
CA ASP A 130 -22.66 24.25 11.47
C ASP A 130 -21.73 23.07 11.77
N THR A 131 -22.17 22.08 12.56
CA THR A 131 -21.41 20.85 12.84
C THR A 131 -21.10 20.05 11.57
N LEU A 132 -22.07 19.96 10.65
CA LEU A 132 -21.89 19.25 9.39
C LEU A 132 -20.92 19.97 8.44
N LYS A 133 -20.95 21.31 8.36
CA LYS A 133 -19.96 22.09 7.58
C LYS A 133 -18.54 21.82 8.08
N ASP A 134 -18.41 21.81 9.39
CA ASP A 134 -17.21 21.54 10.13
C ASP A 134 -16.62 20.15 9.83
N VAL A 135 -17.48 19.12 9.80
CA VAL A 135 -17.11 17.76 9.38
C VAL A 135 -16.73 17.72 7.90
N ILE A 136 -17.43 18.47 7.04
CA ILE A 136 -17.09 18.57 5.61
C ILE A 136 -15.70 19.16 5.43
N GLU A 137 -15.37 20.26 6.12
CA GLU A 137 -14.04 20.88 6.07
C GLU A 137 -12.94 19.90 6.52
N GLU A 138 -13.16 19.14 7.61
CA GLU A 138 -12.21 18.10 8.04
C GLU A 138 -12.02 17.00 6.99
N LYS A 139 -13.10 16.58 6.32
CA LYS A 139 -13.03 15.56 5.26
C LYS A 139 -12.30 16.09 4.03
N GLU A 140 -12.50 17.35 3.66
CA GLU A 140 -11.77 18.00 2.58
C GLU A 140 -10.27 18.08 2.87
N GLU A 141 -9.90 18.43 4.11
CA GLU A 141 -8.50 18.43 4.54
C GLU A 141 -7.88 17.01 4.52
N GLN A 142 -8.61 15.99 4.98
CA GLN A 142 -8.18 14.57 4.90
C GLN A 142 -7.96 14.14 3.46
N ILE A 143 -8.86 14.49 2.55
CA ILE A 143 -8.72 14.20 1.12
C ILE A 143 -7.46 14.87 0.56
N ALA A 144 -7.20 16.13 0.90
CA ALA A 144 -6.00 16.85 0.46
C ALA A 144 -4.69 16.23 1.01
N GLU A 145 -4.70 15.70 2.24
CA GLU A 145 -3.59 14.93 2.80
C GLU A 145 -3.36 13.62 2.03
N PHE A 146 -4.41 12.85 1.76
CA PHE A 146 -4.29 11.61 0.99
C PHE A 146 -3.76 11.84 -0.43
N TYR A 147 -4.17 12.92 -1.09
CA TYR A 147 -3.62 13.27 -2.41
C TYR A 147 -2.12 13.55 -2.35
N ARG A 148 -1.65 14.29 -1.34
CA ARG A 148 -0.21 14.57 -1.16
C ARG A 148 0.58 13.29 -0.88
N GLU A 149 0.09 12.44 0.02
CA GLU A 149 0.75 11.17 0.34
C GLU A 149 0.82 10.23 -0.87
N ASN A 150 -0.23 10.19 -1.69
CA ASN A 150 -0.26 9.39 -2.92
C ASN A 150 0.75 9.91 -3.96
N GLU A 151 0.90 11.23 -4.09
CA GLU A 151 1.90 11.83 -4.97
C GLU A 151 3.33 11.48 -4.51
N GLU A 152 3.61 11.54 -3.21
CA GLU A 152 4.89 11.15 -2.63
C GLU A 152 5.21 9.67 -2.85
N LYS A 153 4.24 8.77 -2.57
CA LYS A 153 4.38 7.33 -2.83
C LYS A 153 4.61 7.03 -4.31
N THR A 154 3.95 7.77 -5.20
CA THR A 154 4.15 7.64 -6.64
C THR A 154 5.58 8.04 -7.03
N LYS A 155 6.11 9.14 -6.49
CA LYS A 155 7.49 9.56 -6.73
C LYS A 155 8.51 8.53 -6.23
N GLU A 156 8.31 7.98 -5.03
CA GLU A 156 9.20 6.94 -4.49
C GLU A 156 9.12 5.64 -5.30
N LEU A 157 7.94 5.24 -5.77
CA LEU A 157 7.76 4.10 -6.66
C LEU A 157 8.56 4.27 -7.96
N GLU A 158 8.51 5.43 -8.59
CA GLU A 158 9.29 5.71 -9.80
C GLU A 158 10.80 5.68 -9.54
N ARG A 159 11.24 6.18 -8.37
CA ARG A 159 12.65 6.11 -7.94
C ARG A 159 13.12 4.67 -7.76
N GLN A 160 12.28 3.82 -7.17
CA GLN A 160 12.56 2.39 -6.98
C GLN A 160 12.58 1.64 -8.31
N LYS A 161 11.61 1.89 -9.22
CA LYS A 161 11.61 1.32 -10.57
C LYS A 161 12.90 1.64 -11.32
N HIS A 162 13.36 2.89 -11.26
CA HIS A 162 14.62 3.28 -11.88
C HIS A 162 15.81 2.51 -11.29
N THR A 163 15.86 2.39 -9.95
CA THR A 163 16.91 1.62 -9.26
C THR A 163 16.90 0.15 -9.67
N CYS A 164 15.72 -0.49 -9.72
CA CYS A 164 15.57 -1.87 -10.18
C CYS A 164 16.03 -2.04 -11.63
N SER A 165 15.71 -1.10 -12.51
CA SER A 165 16.18 -1.12 -13.91
C SER A 165 17.71 -1.06 -14.00
N VAL A 166 18.36 -0.18 -13.22
CA VAL A 166 19.83 -0.10 -13.16
C VAL A 166 20.44 -1.40 -12.64
N LEU A 167 19.87 -1.99 -11.59
CA LEU A 167 20.35 -3.25 -11.03
C LEU A 167 20.15 -4.42 -12.00
N GLN A 168 19.04 -4.44 -12.75
CA GLN A 168 18.76 -5.43 -13.77
C GLN A 168 19.82 -5.38 -14.88
N HIS A 169 20.12 -4.19 -15.41
CA HIS A 169 21.18 -4.01 -16.39
C HIS A 169 22.53 -4.53 -15.88
N LYS A 170 22.88 -4.20 -14.64
CA LYS A 170 24.14 -4.65 -14.03
C LYS A 170 24.20 -6.17 -13.84
N LEU A 171 23.07 -6.79 -13.50
CA LEU A 171 22.94 -8.23 -13.38
C LEU A 171 23.12 -8.91 -14.74
N ASP A 172 22.55 -8.35 -15.80
CA ASP A 172 22.70 -8.87 -17.16
C ASP A 172 24.15 -8.74 -17.67
N GLU A 173 24.81 -7.61 -17.39
CA GLU A 173 26.25 -7.43 -17.67
C GLU A 173 27.11 -8.49 -16.97
N LEU A 174 26.85 -8.75 -15.68
CA LEU A 174 27.59 -9.75 -14.92
C LEU A 174 27.32 -11.18 -15.42
N LYS A 175 26.07 -11.51 -15.77
CA LYS A 175 25.72 -12.80 -16.37
C LYS A 175 26.44 -13.03 -17.69
N GLU A 176 26.47 -12.02 -18.55
CA GLU A 176 27.18 -12.10 -19.83
C GLU A 176 28.70 -12.24 -19.61
N GLY A 177 29.26 -11.54 -18.63
CA GLY A 177 30.65 -11.72 -18.22
C GLY A 177 30.95 -13.15 -17.72
N LEU A 178 30.05 -13.76 -16.93
CA LEU A 178 30.19 -15.16 -16.52
C LEU A 178 30.12 -16.10 -17.72
N ARG A 179 29.15 -15.92 -18.62
CA ARG A 179 29.00 -16.72 -19.84
C ARG A 179 30.26 -16.69 -20.70
N GLN A 180 30.87 -15.52 -20.88
CA GLN A 180 32.11 -15.37 -21.64
C GLN A 180 33.29 -16.11 -20.99
N ARG A 181 33.39 -16.11 -19.65
CA ARG A 181 34.42 -16.88 -18.94
C ARG A 181 34.18 -18.38 -19.09
N ASP A 182 32.94 -18.85 -18.95
CA ASP A 182 32.61 -20.26 -19.05
C ASP A 182 32.88 -20.78 -20.48
N GLU A 183 32.57 -19.98 -21.50
CA GLU A 183 32.90 -20.26 -22.90
C GLU A 183 34.41 -20.36 -23.14
N LEU A 184 35.22 -19.51 -22.49
CA LEU A 184 36.67 -19.59 -22.55
C LEU A 184 37.22 -20.84 -21.85
N ILE A 185 36.66 -21.21 -20.69
CA ILE A 185 37.03 -22.43 -19.97
C ILE A 185 36.78 -23.66 -20.85
N GLU A 186 35.60 -23.72 -21.48
CA GLU A 186 35.23 -24.82 -22.37
C GLU A 186 36.12 -24.86 -23.63
N LYS A 187 36.31 -23.73 -24.33
CA LYS A 187 37.15 -23.64 -25.54
C LYS A 187 38.59 -24.07 -25.31
N HIS A 188 39.12 -23.84 -24.12
CA HIS A 188 40.48 -24.20 -23.77
C HIS A 188 40.62 -25.56 -23.08
N GLY A 189 39.52 -26.34 -22.96
CA GLY A 189 39.55 -27.66 -22.33
C GLY A 189 40.00 -27.61 -20.87
N LEU A 190 39.69 -26.50 -20.19
CA LEU A 190 40.06 -26.27 -18.81
C LEU A 190 39.00 -26.88 -17.89
N VAL A 191 39.46 -27.52 -16.82
CA VAL A 191 38.60 -28.13 -15.81
C VAL A 191 38.73 -27.35 -14.51
N ILE A 192 37.58 -27.06 -13.91
CA ILE A 192 37.49 -26.46 -12.59
C ILE A 192 37.70 -27.56 -11.55
N ILE A 193 38.75 -27.44 -10.74
CA ILE A 193 38.95 -28.29 -9.58
C ILE A 193 38.50 -27.51 -8.34
N PRO A 194 37.50 -28.00 -7.60
CA PRO A 194 37.19 -27.44 -6.28
C PRO A 194 38.37 -27.71 -5.37
N ASP A 195 39.06 -26.67 -4.90
CA ASP A 195 39.96 -26.86 -3.76
C ASP A 195 39.08 -27.15 -2.54
N GLY A 196 39.24 -28.35 -1.97
CA GLY A 196 38.34 -28.92 -0.98
C GLY A 196 38.02 -27.95 0.16
N THR A 197 36.73 -27.84 0.48
CA THR A 197 36.30 -27.28 1.76
C THR A 197 36.59 -28.29 2.88
N PRO A 198 37.01 -27.82 4.07
CA PRO A 198 37.39 -28.70 5.16
C PRO A 198 36.14 -29.41 5.68
N ASN A 199 36.25 -30.73 5.83
CA ASN A 199 35.24 -31.57 6.43
C ASN A 199 34.76 -31.00 7.77
N GLY A 200 33.45 -30.76 7.85
CA GLY A 200 32.64 -30.84 9.05
C GLY A 200 32.93 -29.84 10.17
N ASP A 201 32.29 -28.66 10.12
CA ASP A 201 31.48 -28.19 11.24
C ASP A 201 30.44 -27.15 10.76
N VAL A 202 29.31 -27.18 11.42
CA VAL A 202 28.08 -26.45 11.10
C VAL A 202 28.25 -24.99 11.50
N ASN A 203 28.53 -24.08 10.56
CA ASN A 203 28.12 -22.64 10.57
C ASN A 203 28.75 -21.92 9.36
N HIS A 204 27.92 -21.53 8.39
CA HIS A 204 28.37 -21.08 7.07
C HIS A 204 28.46 -19.54 7.00
N GLU A 205 29.64 -18.97 7.22
CA GLU A 205 30.15 -18.00 6.26
C GLU A 205 30.89 -18.81 5.19
N SER A 206 30.30 -18.90 4.00
CA SER A 206 30.92 -19.54 2.85
C SER A 206 32.11 -18.69 2.42
N VAL A 207 33.29 -18.95 3.01
CA VAL A 207 34.54 -18.45 2.47
C VAL A 207 34.71 -19.15 1.14
N VAL A 208 34.54 -18.38 0.07
CA VAL A 208 34.75 -18.79 -1.32
C VAL A 208 36.11 -19.49 -1.40
N GLY A 209 36.11 -20.82 -1.45
CA GLY A 209 37.30 -21.61 -1.72
C GLY A 209 37.85 -21.15 -3.07
N ALA A 210 39.16 -20.93 -3.15
CA ALA A 210 39.81 -20.56 -4.39
C ALA A 210 39.51 -21.66 -5.43
N ILE A 211 38.87 -21.27 -6.53
CA ILE A 211 38.62 -22.18 -7.64
C ILE A 211 39.88 -22.19 -8.51
N THR A 212 40.54 -23.34 -8.61
CA THR A 212 41.70 -23.51 -9.48
C THR A 212 41.28 -24.10 -10.82
N VAL A 213 41.84 -23.54 -11.90
CA VAL A 213 41.53 -23.93 -13.28
C VAL A 213 42.80 -24.53 -13.89
N VAL A 214 42.71 -25.77 -14.35
CA VAL A 214 43.84 -26.51 -14.94
C VAL A 214 43.44 -27.19 -16.24
N SER A 215 44.40 -27.62 -17.07
CA SER A 215 44.09 -28.42 -18.25
C SER A 215 43.55 -29.80 -17.87
N GLN A 216 42.79 -30.44 -18.77
CA GLN A 216 42.31 -31.81 -18.60
C GLN A 216 43.44 -32.79 -18.23
N GLU A 217 44.59 -32.67 -18.91
CA GLU A 217 45.77 -33.51 -18.69
C GLU A 217 46.34 -33.31 -17.27
N ALA A 218 46.44 -32.06 -16.81
CA ALA A 218 46.92 -31.74 -15.47
C ALA A 218 45.93 -32.21 -14.40
N ALA A 219 44.62 -32.12 -14.64
CA ALA A 219 43.60 -32.63 -13.74
C ALA A 219 43.74 -34.15 -13.54
N GLN A 220 43.95 -34.91 -14.63
CA GLN A 220 44.09 -36.36 -14.58
C GLN A 220 45.35 -36.81 -13.82
N VAL A 221 46.46 -36.07 -13.97
CA VAL A 221 47.68 -36.32 -13.19
C VAL A 221 47.50 -35.95 -11.71
N LEU A 222 46.69 -34.94 -11.40
CA LEU A 222 46.40 -34.56 -10.02
C LEU A 222 45.45 -35.53 -9.31
N GLU A 223 44.58 -36.24 -10.04
CA GLU A 223 43.76 -37.32 -9.47
C GLU A 223 44.61 -38.49 -8.96
N SER A 224 45.68 -38.86 -9.67
CA SER A 224 46.57 -39.94 -9.23
C SER A 224 47.39 -39.58 -7.98
N ALA A 225 47.53 -38.30 -7.66
CA ALA A 225 48.19 -37.81 -6.44
C ALA A 225 47.34 -37.94 -5.15
N GLY A 226 46.09 -38.40 -5.28
CA GLY A 226 45.11 -38.56 -4.20
C GLY A 226 44.48 -37.25 -3.73
N GLU A 227 43.74 -37.28 -2.62
CA GLU A 227 42.99 -36.12 -2.12
C GLU A 227 43.88 -35.09 -1.39
N GLY A 228 43.45 -33.82 -1.44
CA GLY A 228 44.06 -32.70 -0.73
C GLY A 228 44.18 -31.41 -1.57
N PRO A 229 44.58 -30.29 -0.96
CA PRO A 229 44.83 -29.03 -1.67
C PRO A 229 45.81 -29.24 -2.82
N LEU A 230 45.70 -28.43 -3.89
CA LEU A 230 46.58 -28.49 -5.06
C LEU A 230 48.07 -28.58 -4.68
N ASP A 231 48.52 -27.78 -3.73
CA ASP A 231 49.91 -27.77 -3.25
C ASP A 231 50.36 -29.09 -2.62
N VAL A 232 49.46 -29.80 -1.94
CA VAL A 232 49.74 -31.10 -1.30
C VAL A 232 49.85 -32.18 -2.38
N ARG A 233 48.93 -32.17 -3.35
CA ARG A 233 48.95 -33.10 -4.50
C ARG A 233 50.21 -32.93 -5.35
N LEU A 234 50.58 -31.69 -5.65
CA LEU A 234 51.82 -31.36 -6.37
C LEU A 234 53.07 -31.83 -5.61
N ARG A 235 53.10 -31.68 -4.28
CA ARG A 235 54.23 -32.14 -3.46
C ARG A 235 54.37 -33.67 -3.45
N LYS A 236 53.26 -34.41 -3.41
CA LYS A 236 53.27 -35.88 -3.49
C LYS A 236 53.85 -36.35 -4.83
N LEU A 237 53.35 -35.82 -5.94
CA LEU A 237 53.87 -36.13 -7.29
C LEU A 237 55.36 -35.80 -7.43
N ALA A 238 55.80 -34.68 -6.86
CA ALA A 238 57.22 -34.32 -6.85
C ALA A 238 58.07 -35.33 -6.08
N GLY A 239 57.58 -35.81 -4.93
CA GLY A 239 58.24 -36.85 -4.13
C GLY A 239 58.32 -38.20 -4.87
N GLU A 240 57.22 -38.65 -5.47
CA GLU A 240 57.18 -39.89 -6.28
C GLU A 240 58.16 -39.82 -7.46
N LYS A 241 58.25 -38.66 -8.13
CA LYS A 241 59.22 -38.41 -9.20
C LYS A 241 60.65 -38.55 -8.70
N GLU A 242 60.99 -38.00 -7.53
CA GLU A 242 62.33 -38.13 -6.94
C GLU A 242 62.67 -39.57 -6.57
N GLU A 243 61.71 -40.33 -6.07
CA GLU A 243 61.87 -41.74 -5.73
C GLU A 243 62.09 -42.59 -6.99
N LEU A 244 61.27 -42.42 -8.02
CA LEU A 244 61.43 -43.07 -9.32
C LEU A 244 62.77 -42.73 -9.96
N LEU A 245 63.21 -41.46 -9.91
CA LEU A 245 64.54 -41.06 -10.40
C LEU A 245 65.67 -41.76 -9.62
N SER A 246 65.49 -42.00 -8.33
CA SER A 246 66.44 -42.74 -7.51
C SER A 246 66.46 -44.24 -7.86
N GLN A 247 65.30 -44.84 -8.12
CA GLN A 247 65.20 -46.21 -8.63
C GLN A 247 65.83 -46.36 -10.02
N VAL A 248 65.59 -45.42 -10.94
CA VAL A 248 66.23 -45.41 -12.26
C VAL A 248 67.75 -45.29 -12.15
N ARG A 249 68.27 -44.45 -11.24
CA ARG A 249 69.72 -44.36 -10.98
C ARG A 249 70.27 -45.69 -10.48
N LYS A 250 69.56 -46.35 -9.56
CA LYS A 250 69.95 -47.66 -9.01
C LYS A 250 69.89 -48.77 -10.07
N LEU A 251 68.85 -48.81 -10.89
CA LEU A 251 68.70 -49.78 -11.98
C LEU A 251 69.74 -49.54 -13.08
N LYS A 252 70.09 -48.29 -13.39
CA LYS A 252 71.20 -47.98 -14.31
C LYS A 252 72.53 -48.49 -13.78
N MET A 253 72.83 -48.26 -12.50
CA MET A 253 74.00 -48.83 -11.82
C MET A 253 74.02 -50.36 -11.93
N GLN A 254 72.90 -51.01 -11.62
CA GLN A 254 72.76 -52.46 -11.72
C GLN A 254 72.86 -52.96 -13.17
N LEU A 255 72.35 -52.23 -14.16
CA LEU A 255 72.47 -52.56 -15.57
C LEU A 255 73.91 -52.38 -16.07
N GLU A 256 74.64 -51.38 -15.56
CA GLU A 256 76.07 -51.17 -15.83
C GLU A 256 76.89 -52.33 -15.22
N GLU A 257 76.53 -52.76 -14.00
CA GLU A 257 77.11 -53.92 -13.31
C GLU A 257 76.79 -55.26 -14.02
N GLU A 258 75.57 -55.42 -14.55
CA GLU A 258 75.13 -56.57 -15.35
C GLU A 258 75.77 -56.57 -16.75
N ARG A 259 75.91 -55.41 -17.40
CA ARG A 259 76.67 -55.25 -18.66
C ARG A 259 78.15 -55.61 -18.49
N GLN A 260 78.72 -55.44 -17.30
CA GLN A 260 80.06 -55.93 -16.97
C GLN A 260 80.09 -57.43 -16.64
N LYS A 261 78.99 -58.03 -16.20
CA LYS A 261 78.89 -59.46 -15.82
C LYS A 261 78.41 -60.38 -16.94
N TYR A 262 77.73 -59.87 -17.97
CA TYR A 262 77.16 -60.65 -19.09
C TYR A 262 77.94 -60.50 -20.41
N SER A 263 79.25 -60.76 -20.36
CA SER A 263 80.01 -61.22 -21.54
C SER A 263 79.72 -62.69 -21.90
N LYS A 264 78.95 -63.45 -21.09
CA LYS A 264 78.58 -64.84 -21.44
C LYS A 264 77.20 -65.22 -20.90
N SER A 265 76.44 -65.82 -21.82
CA SER A 265 75.31 -66.74 -21.61
C SER A 265 73.91 -66.14 -21.56
N ASP A 266 73.29 -66.26 -22.73
CA ASP A 266 71.88 -66.28 -23.13
C ASP A 266 70.93 -67.16 -22.27
N GLY A 267 69.62 -66.94 -22.42
CA GLY A 267 68.61 -68.01 -22.28
C GLY A 267 67.34 -67.78 -21.44
N MET A 268 66.25 -67.40 -22.13
CA MET A 268 64.86 -67.92 -22.04
C MET A 268 63.83 -67.47 -20.97
N ASN A 269 62.66 -67.11 -21.52
CA ASN A 269 61.30 -66.94 -20.97
C ASN A 269 60.75 -68.22 -20.26
N PRO A 270 59.68 -68.19 -19.43
CA PRO A 270 58.30 -67.89 -19.91
C PRO A 270 57.25 -67.33 -18.89
N ASP A 271 56.14 -66.86 -19.49
CA ASP A 271 54.73 -66.74 -19.03
C ASP A 271 54.33 -66.94 -17.55
N ILE A 272 53.50 -66.01 -17.02
CA ILE A 272 52.41 -66.31 -16.05
C ILE A 272 51.18 -65.41 -16.31
N LEU A 273 50.12 -66.03 -16.83
CA LEU A 273 48.71 -65.62 -16.66
C LEU A 273 48.29 -65.86 -15.20
N GLY A 274 47.57 -64.93 -14.58
CA GLY A 274 47.06 -65.11 -13.21
C GLY A 274 45.86 -64.25 -12.83
N LEU A 275 44.67 -64.86 -12.93
CA LEU A 275 43.47 -64.68 -12.10
C LEU A 275 42.76 -63.30 -12.06
N GLU A 276 41.85 -63.09 -13.02
CA GLU A 276 40.64 -62.27 -12.84
C GLU A 276 39.53 -63.11 -12.19
N ASN A 277 39.21 -62.86 -10.92
CA ASN A 277 37.96 -63.33 -10.29
C ASN A 277 37.51 -62.45 -9.09
N GLY A 278 38.10 -61.26 -8.93
CA GLY A 278 37.81 -60.33 -7.83
C GLY A 278 37.30 -58.95 -8.26
N SER A 279 37.70 -58.47 -9.43
CA SER A 279 37.28 -57.18 -10.01
C SER A 279 35.79 -57.15 -10.39
N ASP A 280 35.24 -58.30 -10.75
CA ASP A 280 33.86 -58.43 -11.23
C ASP A 280 32.83 -58.24 -10.12
N LEU A 281 33.13 -58.69 -8.88
CA LEU A 281 32.24 -58.53 -7.73
C LEU A 281 32.11 -57.07 -7.28
N GLN A 282 33.22 -56.33 -7.28
CA GLN A 282 33.26 -54.92 -6.88
C GLN A 282 32.56 -54.01 -7.91
N LEU A 283 32.68 -54.36 -9.19
CA LEU A 283 31.94 -53.71 -10.27
C LEU A 283 30.42 -53.94 -10.14
N ILE A 284 29.99 -55.15 -9.75
CA ILE A 284 28.58 -55.49 -9.51
C ILE A 284 27.99 -54.72 -8.32
N GLU A 285 28.76 -54.53 -7.23
CA GLU A 285 28.33 -53.73 -6.07
C GLU A 285 28.19 -52.25 -6.42
N MET A 286 29.16 -51.67 -7.12
CA MET A 286 29.07 -50.28 -7.62
C MET A 286 27.87 -50.09 -8.56
N GLN A 287 27.60 -51.06 -9.44
CA GLN A 287 26.45 -51.03 -10.35
C GLN A 287 25.13 -51.04 -9.55
N ARG A 288 25.05 -51.80 -8.45
CA ARG A 288 23.86 -51.85 -7.58
C ARG A 288 23.64 -50.53 -6.85
N ASP A 289 24.69 -49.92 -6.31
CA ASP A 289 24.59 -48.63 -5.62
C ASP A 289 24.25 -47.48 -6.58
N ALA A 290 24.84 -47.47 -7.77
CA ALA A 290 24.46 -46.54 -8.84
C ALA A 290 22.99 -46.70 -9.22
N ASN A 291 22.51 -47.94 -9.38
CA ASN A 291 21.10 -48.21 -9.69
C ASN A 291 20.15 -47.80 -8.55
N ARG A 292 20.57 -47.94 -7.29
CA ARG A 292 19.83 -47.46 -6.13
C ARG A 292 19.70 -45.94 -6.15
N GLN A 293 20.81 -45.22 -6.35
CA GLN A 293 20.80 -43.75 -6.44
C GLN A 293 19.95 -43.27 -7.60
N ILE A 294 20.04 -43.91 -8.78
CA ILE A 294 19.18 -43.61 -9.93
C ILE A 294 17.70 -43.76 -9.56
N SER A 295 17.35 -44.80 -8.80
CA SER A 295 15.97 -45.03 -8.35
C SER A 295 15.49 -43.97 -7.36
N GLU A 296 16.34 -43.54 -6.41
CA GLU A 296 16.05 -42.45 -5.49
C GLU A 296 15.87 -41.11 -6.23
N TYR A 297 16.71 -40.80 -7.21
CA TYR A 297 16.56 -39.58 -8.04
C TYR A 297 15.32 -39.62 -8.92
N LYS A 298 14.98 -40.78 -9.51
CA LYS A 298 13.72 -40.95 -10.25
C LYS A 298 12.50 -40.71 -9.38
N PHE A 299 12.51 -41.18 -8.13
CA PHE A 299 11.42 -40.93 -7.19
C PHE A 299 11.30 -39.45 -6.82
N LYS A 300 12.44 -38.79 -6.52
CA LYS A 300 12.46 -37.34 -6.23
C LYS A 300 11.99 -36.52 -7.43
N LEU A 301 12.41 -36.88 -8.64
CA LEU A 301 11.97 -36.24 -9.88
C LEU A 301 10.46 -36.37 -10.06
N SER A 302 9.91 -37.59 -9.92
CA SER A 302 8.48 -37.83 -10.05
C SER A 302 7.66 -37.05 -9.01
N LYS A 303 8.19 -36.91 -7.78
CA LYS A 303 7.55 -36.08 -6.75
C LYS A 303 7.58 -34.59 -7.11
N ALA A 304 8.72 -34.09 -7.60
CA ALA A 304 8.84 -32.71 -8.05
C ALA A 304 7.90 -32.40 -9.25
N GLU A 305 7.73 -33.35 -10.18
CA GLU A 305 6.80 -33.23 -11.30
C GLU A 305 5.33 -33.13 -10.84
N GLN A 306 4.94 -33.90 -9.82
CA GLN A 306 3.61 -33.79 -9.20
C GLN A 306 3.41 -32.44 -8.50
N ASP A 307 4.43 -31.96 -7.78
CA ASP A 307 4.39 -30.65 -7.12
C ASP A 307 4.27 -29.50 -8.13
N ILE A 308 5.00 -29.57 -9.25
CA ILE A 308 4.90 -28.61 -10.36
C ILE A 308 3.46 -28.57 -10.90
N THR A 309 2.87 -29.74 -11.19
CA THR A 309 1.50 -29.82 -11.71
C THR A 309 0.48 -29.18 -10.75
N THR A 310 0.69 -29.36 -9.44
CA THR A 310 -0.17 -28.78 -8.41
C THR A 310 0.00 -27.25 -8.33
N LEU A 311 1.24 -26.76 -8.42
CA LEU A 311 1.54 -25.34 -8.43
C LEU A 311 0.97 -24.64 -9.67
N GLU A 312 1.05 -25.27 -10.84
CA GLU A 312 0.46 -24.76 -12.09
C GLU A 312 -1.06 -24.59 -11.98
N GLN A 313 -1.76 -25.58 -11.39
CA GLN A 313 -3.20 -25.47 -11.13
C GLN A 313 -3.52 -24.31 -10.17
N ASN A 314 -2.71 -24.14 -9.13
CA ASN A 314 -2.85 -23.03 -8.19
C ASN A 314 -2.63 -21.66 -8.86
N ILE A 315 -1.61 -21.54 -9.71
CA ILE A 315 -1.34 -20.34 -10.52
C ILE A 315 -2.55 -20.02 -11.38
N GLY A 316 -3.07 -20.97 -12.17
CA GLY A 316 -4.24 -20.72 -13.02
C GLY A 316 -5.49 -20.26 -12.23
N ARG A 317 -5.71 -20.82 -11.03
CA ARG A 317 -6.81 -20.36 -10.16
C ARG A 317 -6.59 -18.93 -9.66
N LEU A 318 -5.37 -18.58 -9.26
CA LEU A 318 -5.00 -17.24 -8.78
C LEU A 318 -5.07 -16.22 -9.91
N GLU A 319 -4.58 -16.54 -11.10
CA GLU A 319 -4.71 -15.70 -12.30
C GLU A 319 -6.19 -15.40 -12.62
N GLY A 320 -7.04 -16.42 -12.53
CA GLY A 320 -8.49 -16.24 -12.69
C GLY A 320 -9.12 -15.33 -11.61
N GLN A 321 -8.61 -15.36 -10.38
CA GLN A 321 -9.05 -14.43 -9.32
C GLN A 321 -8.60 -13.00 -9.61
N VAL A 322 -7.33 -12.81 -10.00
CA VAL A 322 -6.78 -11.50 -10.34
C VAL A 322 -7.56 -10.87 -11.49
N ALA A 323 -7.87 -11.62 -12.54
CA ALA A 323 -8.67 -11.13 -13.66
C ALA A 323 -10.07 -10.65 -13.21
N ARG A 324 -10.73 -11.39 -12.32
CA ARG A 324 -12.04 -10.99 -11.78
C ARG A 324 -11.95 -9.73 -10.91
N TYR A 325 -10.97 -9.64 -10.03
CA TYR A 325 -10.78 -8.45 -9.19
C TYR A 325 -10.43 -7.22 -10.01
N LYS A 326 -9.63 -7.38 -11.06
CA LYS A 326 -9.31 -6.29 -11.99
C LYS A 326 -10.58 -5.77 -12.69
N ASN A 327 -11.39 -6.65 -13.26
CA ASN A 327 -12.67 -6.25 -13.89
C ASN A 327 -13.64 -5.60 -12.88
N ALA A 328 -13.69 -6.10 -11.64
CA ALA A 328 -14.53 -5.51 -10.60
C ALA A 328 -14.05 -4.11 -10.22
N ALA A 329 -12.74 -3.90 -10.11
CA ALA A 329 -12.15 -2.58 -9.84
C ALA A 329 -12.41 -1.58 -10.97
N GLU A 330 -12.21 -1.99 -12.23
CA GLU A 330 -12.49 -1.16 -13.42
C GLU A 330 -13.98 -0.76 -13.49
N ASN A 331 -14.89 -1.67 -13.13
CA ASN A 331 -16.32 -1.35 -13.08
C ASN A 331 -16.67 -0.41 -11.92
N ALA A 332 -16.04 -0.58 -10.76
CA ALA A 332 -16.25 0.31 -9.62
C ALA A 332 -15.76 1.74 -9.91
N GLU A 333 -14.62 1.88 -10.59
CA GLU A 333 -14.09 3.19 -11.02
C GLU A 333 -15.06 3.91 -11.97
N LYS A 334 -15.62 3.19 -12.96
CA LYS A 334 -16.64 3.76 -13.86
C LYS A 334 -17.87 4.26 -13.11
N VAL A 335 -18.39 3.47 -12.16
CA VAL A 335 -19.55 3.85 -11.34
C VAL A 335 -19.22 5.06 -10.47
N GLU A 336 -18.01 5.15 -9.92
CA GLU A 336 -17.58 6.30 -9.12
C GLU A 336 -17.57 7.59 -9.96
N ASP A 337 -17.07 7.52 -11.19
CA ASP A 337 -17.04 8.67 -12.10
C ASP A 337 -18.44 9.13 -12.53
N GLU A 338 -19.37 8.19 -12.76
CA GLU A 338 -20.78 8.50 -13.01
C GLU A 338 -21.41 9.21 -11.80
N LEU A 339 -21.20 8.69 -10.59
CA LEU A 339 -21.72 9.30 -9.36
C LEU A 339 -21.11 10.69 -9.09
N LYS A 340 -19.82 10.90 -9.41
CA LYS A 340 -19.19 12.23 -9.35
C LYS A 340 -19.85 13.21 -10.34
N ALA A 341 -20.18 12.76 -11.54
CA ALA A 341 -20.87 13.58 -12.53
C ALA A 341 -22.29 13.94 -12.07
N GLU A 342 -23.04 12.97 -11.53
CA GLU A 342 -24.37 13.20 -10.95
C GLU A 342 -24.33 14.15 -9.77
N LYS A 343 -23.38 13.97 -8.83
CA LYS A 343 -23.18 14.89 -7.70
C LYS A 343 -22.98 16.32 -8.17
N ARG A 344 -22.12 16.55 -9.17
CA ARG A 344 -21.89 17.89 -9.75
C ARG A 344 -23.14 18.46 -10.43
N LYS A 345 -23.98 17.61 -11.03
CA LYS A 345 -25.25 18.03 -11.63
C LYS A 345 -26.24 18.46 -10.55
N LEU A 346 -26.45 17.62 -9.54
CA LEU A 346 -27.34 17.92 -8.41
C LEU A 346 -26.89 19.14 -7.61
N GLN A 347 -25.59 19.34 -7.42
CA GLN A 347 -25.07 20.56 -6.79
C GLN A 347 -25.40 21.83 -7.58
N ARG A 348 -25.35 21.77 -8.92
CA ARG A 348 -25.76 22.90 -9.78
C ARG A 348 -27.27 23.15 -9.70
N GLU A 349 -28.07 22.09 -9.72
CA GLU A 349 -29.52 22.19 -9.58
C GLU A 349 -29.93 22.76 -8.21
N LEU A 350 -29.27 22.32 -7.13
CA LEU A 350 -29.49 22.85 -5.79
C LEU A 350 -29.17 24.35 -5.72
N ARG A 351 -28.05 24.79 -6.30
CA ARG A 351 -27.68 26.20 -6.32
C ARG A 351 -28.74 27.04 -7.05
N THR A 352 -29.18 26.60 -8.23
CA THR A 352 -30.25 27.27 -8.98
C THR A 352 -31.56 27.32 -8.20
N ALA A 353 -31.90 26.27 -7.46
CA ALA A 353 -33.10 26.24 -6.63
C ALA A 353 -33.02 27.22 -5.45
N LEU A 354 -31.84 27.32 -4.80
CA LEU A 354 -31.59 28.28 -3.72
C LEU A 354 -31.69 29.72 -4.22
N ASP A 355 -31.06 30.04 -5.35
CA ASP A 355 -31.13 31.37 -5.96
C ASP A 355 -32.61 31.76 -6.22
N LYS A 356 -33.43 30.80 -6.68
CA LYS A 356 -34.87 31.02 -6.91
C LYS A 356 -35.68 31.20 -5.61
N ILE A 357 -35.29 30.52 -4.53
CA ILE A 357 -35.90 30.72 -3.21
C ILE A 357 -35.61 32.15 -2.73
N GLU A 358 -34.36 32.61 -2.83
CA GLU A 358 -33.98 33.98 -2.44
C GLU A 358 -34.76 35.03 -3.22
N GLU A 359 -34.93 34.86 -4.54
CA GLU A 359 -35.78 35.74 -5.36
C GLU A 359 -37.24 35.76 -4.86
N MET A 360 -37.81 34.60 -4.56
CA MET A 360 -39.18 34.48 -4.06
C MET A 360 -39.34 35.08 -2.66
N GLU A 361 -38.36 34.93 -1.78
CA GLU A 361 -38.36 35.54 -0.45
C GLU A 361 -38.30 37.07 -0.53
N MET A 362 -37.47 37.61 -1.43
CA MET A 362 -37.39 39.05 -1.68
C MET A 362 -38.72 39.60 -2.21
N THR A 363 -39.32 38.95 -3.20
CA THR A 363 -40.64 39.37 -3.74
C THR A 363 -41.74 39.28 -2.67
N ASN A 364 -41.75 38.24 -1.85
CA ASN A 364 -42.71 38.09 -0.76
C ASN A 364 -42.53 39.18 0.30
N SER A 365 -41.28 39.51 0.67
CA SER A 365 -40.98 40.63 1.58
C SER A 365 -41.52 41.96 1.06
N HIS A 366 -41.37 42.23 -0.25
CA HIS A 366 -41.95 43.42 -0.88
C HIS A 366 -43.48 43.44 -0.83
N LEU A 367 -44.12 42.31 -1.11
CA LEU A 367 -45.58 42.17 -1.06
C LEU A 367 -46.12 42.34 0.37
N MET A 368 -45.45 41.75 1.37
CA MET A 368 -45.79 41.91 2.79
C MET A 368 -45.75 43.38 3.22
N LYS A 369 -44.66 44.09 2.91
CA LYS A 369 -44.55 45.54 3.20
C LYS A 369 -45.66 46.37 2.54
N ARG A 370 -46.04 46.02 1.31
CA ARG A 370 -47.14 46.70 0.60
C ARG A 370 -48.49 46.41 1.25
N LEU A 371 -48.72 45.18 1.69
CA LEU A 371 -49.93 44.77 2.39
C LEU A 371 -50.05 45.44 3.76
N GLU A 372 -48.95 45.55 4.51
CA GLU A 372 -48.89 46.31 5.76
C GLU A 372 -49.26 47.79 5.57
N LYS A 373 -48.72 48.45 4.54
CA LYS A 373 -49.10 49.83 4.20
C LYS A 373 -50.59 49.96 3.91
N MET A 374 -51.17 49.02 3.14
CA MET A 374 -52.60 49.03 2.85
C MET A 374 -53.46 48.82 4.10
N LYS A 375 -53.03 47.92 5.00
CA LYS A 375 -53.68 47.71 6.31
C LYS A 375 -53.63 48.99 7.15
N ALA A 376 -52.47 49.62 7.28
CA ALA A 376 -52.30 50.86 8.03
C ALA A 376 -53.18 51.99 7.49
N ASN A 377 -53.24 52.16 6.16
CA ASN A 377 -54.11 53.14 5.52
C ASN A 377 -55.60 52.87 5.81
N ARG A 378 -56.03 51.61 5.76
CA ARG A 378 -57.40 51.22 6.09
C ARG A 378 -57.73 51.54 7.54
N THR A 379 -56.84 51.22 8.48
CA THR A 379 -57.03 51.53 9.90
C THR A 379 -57.10 53.04 10.15
N ALA A 380 -56.26 53.83 9.49
CA ALA A 380 -56.29 55.29 9.59
C ALA A 380 -57.63 55.87 9.07
N LEU A 381 -58.14 55.38 7.93
CA LEU A 381 -59.43 55.79 7.39
C LEU A 381 -60.59 55.42 8.32
N LEU A 382 -60.55 54.24 8.93
CA LEU A 382 -61.57 53.81 9.91
C LEU A 382 -61.54 54.65 11.19
N SER A 383 -60.38 55.18 11.59
CA SER A 383 -60.27 56.05 12.77
C SER A 383 -60.76 57.49 12.56
N GLN A 384 -61.06 57.88 11.31
CA GLN A 384 -61.58 59.21 10.94
C GLN A 384 -63.11 59.23 10.73
N GLN A 385 -63.76 58.07 10.80
CA GLN A 385 -65.23 57.92 10.85
C GLN A 385 -65.66 57.74 12.31
#